data_AF-A0A3R7NR33-F1
#
_entry.id   AF-A0A3R7NR33-F1
#
_cell.length_a   1.000
_cell.length_b   1.000
_cell.length_c   1.000
_cell.angle_alpha   90.00
_cell.angle_beta   90.00
_cell.angle_gamma   90.00
#
_symmetry.space_group_name_H-M   'P 1'
#
loop_
_entity.id
_entity.type
_entity.pdbx_description
1 polymer ?
#
loop_
_entity_poly.entity_id
_entity_poly.type
_entity_poly.pdbx_seq_one_letter_code
_entity_poly.pdbx_strand_id
1 'polypeptide(L)'
;MSPNPVLPLCRWSHFATHCCVGVVRSPCRGSILGEPLWTCSLLLTECGSSALRLPQPKLLCSQEKLTLKCRGVPFVEFSTSELREGALVHVVARMYKKPRFVPIHGTYVEDTELLVSEQFGSLVLLGTL
;
A
#
# COMPACT_ATOMS: atom_id res chain seq x y z
N MET A 1 4.32 -12.40 49.29
CA MET A 1 3.72 -12.45 47.94
C MET A 1 3.95 -11.09 47.31
N SER A 2 4.92 -10.97 46.40
CA SER A 2 5.12 -9.72 45.66
C SER A 2 4.07 -9.63 44.54
N PRO A 3 3.47 -8.46 44.28
CA PRO A 3 2.62 -8.30 43.12
C PRO A 3 3.51 -8.40 41.87
N ASN A 4 3.21 -9.35 40.99
CA ASN A 4 3.82 -9.40 39.66
C ASN A 4 3.49 -8.09 38.93
N PRO A 5 4.47 -7.42 38.29
CA PRO A 5 4.17 -6.26 37.47
C PRO A 5 3.32 -6.71 36.29
N VAL A 6 2.12 -6.13 36.18
CA VAL A 6 1.29 -6.26 34.98
C VAL A 6 2.04 -5.58 33.84
N LEU A 7 2.73 -6.37 33.03
CA LEU A 7 3.32 -5.88 31.79
C LEU A 7 2.20 -5.29 30.94
N PRO A 8 2.34 -4.06 30.43
CA PRO A 8 1.35 -3.53 29.49
C PRO A 8 1.30 -4.49 28.30
N LEU A 9 0.08 -4.87 27.91
CA LEU A 9 -0.20 -5.52 26.63
C LEU A 9 0.15 -4.53 25.51
N CYS A 10 1.45 -4.40 25.26
CA CYS A 10 1.99 -3.85 24.03
C CYS A 10 1.52 -4.75 22.90
N ARG A 11 0.30 -4.54 22.42
CA ARG A 11 -0.15 -5.00 21.10
C ARG A 11 0.67 -4.23 20.07
N TRP A 12 1.93 -4.64 19.91
CA TRP A 12 2.71 -4.32 18.73
C TRP A 12 2.11 -5.16 17.62
N SER A 13 0.97 -4.72 17.08
CA SER A 13 0.58 -5.12 15.75
C SER A 13 1.75 -4.73 14.86
N HIS A 14 2.52 -5.72 14.42
CA HIS A 14 3.65 -5.56 13.51
C HIS A 14 3.12 -4.99 12.19
N PHE A 15 3.06 -3.67 12.11
CA PHE A 15 2.73 -3.00 10.87
C PHE A 15 4.00 -2.96 10.04
N ALA A 16 3.97 -3.61 8.88
CA ALA A 16 5.07 -3.55 7.93
C ALA A 16 5.02 -2.20 7.20
N THR A 17 6.10 -1.43 7.29
CA THR A 17 6.29 -0.25 6.45
C THR A 17 6.69 -0.72 5.06
N HIS A 18 6.02 -0.20 4.03
CA HIS A 18 6.34 -0.47 2.63
C HIS A 18 6.66 0.83 1.91
N CYS A 19 7.80 0.85 1.22
CA CYS A 19 8.27 1.97 0.43
C CYS A 19 8.33 1.54 -1.03
N CYS A 20 7.65 2.27 -1.91
CA CYS A 20 7.61 1.90 -3.33
C CYS A 20 7.41 3.12 -4.23
N VAL A 21 7.80 2.95 -5.49
CA VAL A 21 7.46 3.86 -6.59
C VAL A 21 6.50 3.12 -7.51
N GLY A 22 5.41 3.77 -7.90
CA GLY A 22 4.45 3.13 -8.79
C GLY A 22 3.58 4.12 -9.53
N VAL A 23 2.85 3.59 -10.51
CA VAL A 23 1.97 4.37 -11.39
C VAL A 23 0.53 4.28 -10.90
N VAL A 24 -0.12 5.43 -10.76
CA VAL A 24 -1.53 5.56 -10.36
C VAL A 24 -2.44 5.08 -11.48
N ARG A 25 -3.34 4.15 -11.14
CA ARG A 25 -4.40 3.62 -12.00
C ARG A 25 -5.74 3.64 -11.28
N SER A 26 -6.80 3.95 -12.01
CA SER A 26 -8.19 4.01 -11.55
C SER A 26 -8.35 4.79 -10.23
N PRO A 27 -7.91 6.06 -10.16
CA PRO A 27 -8.09 6.88 -8.97
C PRO A 27 -9.59 7.09 -8.70
N CYS A 28 -9.98 6.98 -7.44
CA CYS A 28 -11.36 7.04 -7.01
C CYS A 28 -11.48 7.79 -5.68
N ARG A 29 -12.47 8.67 -5.58
CA ARG A 29 -12.86 9.33 -4.33
C ARG A 29 -14.00 8.56 -3.69
N GLY A 30 -14.00 8.51 -2.36
CA GLY A 30 -15.05 7.88 -1.58
C GLY A 30 -15.02 8.33 -0.13
N SER A 31 -15.70 7.55 0.70
CA SER A 31 -15.75 7.78 2.15
C SER A 31 -15.79 6.44 2.88
N ILE A 32 -15.17 6.38 4.06
CA ILE A 32 -15.24 5.22 4.94
C ILE A 32 -15.56 5.67 6.37
N LEU A 33 -16.66 5.17 6.93
CA LEU A 33 -17.13 5.55 8.27
C LEU A 33 -17.29 7.07 8.45
N GLY A 34 -17.75 7.77 7.41
CA GLY A 34 -17.93 9.23 7.41
C GLY A 34 -16.66 10.03 7.10
N GLU A 35 -15.49 9.40 7.07
CA GLU A 35 -14.22 10.06 6.78
C GLU A 35 -13.92 10.04 5.28
N PRO A 36 -13.32 11.11 4.73
CA PRO A 36 -12.93 11.15 3.33
C PRO A 36 -11.85 10.10 3.04
N LEU A 37 -11.98 9.48 1.87
CA LEU A 37 -11.08 8.44 1.40
C LEU A 37 -10.76 8.68 -0.07
N TRP A 38 -9.48 8.54 -0.43
CA TRP A 38 -9.06 8.42 -1.81
C TRP A 38 -8.38 7.08 -2.00
N THR A 39 -8.67 6.40 -3.11
CA THR A 39 -8.10 5.09 -3.42
C THR A 39 -7.64 5.00 -4.85
N CYS A 40 -6.58 4.24 -5.12
CA CYS A 40 -6.22 3.86 -6.47
C CYS A 40 -5.61 2.45 -6.49
N SER A 41 -5.44 1.93 -7.69
CA SER A 41 -4.50 0.84 -7.95
C SER A 41 -3.13 1.43 -8.24
N LEU A 42 -2.09 0.93 -7.59
CA LEU A 42 -0.70 1.27 -7.85
C LEU A 42 -0.07 0.14 -8.65
N LEU A 43 0.50 0.45 -9.82
CA LEU A 43 1.31 -0.50 -10.59
C LEU A 43 2.78 -0.33 -10.25
N LEU A 44 3.40 -1.40 -9.77
CA LEU A 44 4.82 -1.47 -9.44
C LEU A 44 5.48 -2.32 -10.51
N THR A 45 6.54 -1.81 -11.12
CA THR A 45 7.28 -2.55 -12.14
C THR A 45 8.67 -2.85 -11.64
N GLU A 46 9.04 -4.12 -11.71
CA GLU A 46 10.36 -4.61 -11.38
C GLU A 46 11.02 -5.13 -12.64
N CYS A 47 12.19 -4.58 -12.97
CA CYS A 47 13.01 -5.06 -14.07
C CYS A 47 14.48 -5.16 -13.63
N GLY A 48 15.19 -6.19 -14.10
CA GLY A 48 16.60 -6.33 -13.84
C GLY A 48 17.13 -7.73 -14.12
N SER A 49 18.27 -8.05 -13.55
CA SER A 49 18.88 -9.38 -13.61
C SER A 49 19.04 -9.92 -12.20
N SER A 50 18.85 -11.23 -12.02
CA SER A 50 19.12 -11.86 -10.73
C SER A 50 20.58 -11.66 -10.32
N ALA A 51 20.80 -11.25 -9.06
CA ALA A 51 22.14 -11.15 -8.48
C ALA A 51 22.77 -12.52 -8.19
N LEU A 52 21.99 -13.60 -8.24
CA LEU A 52 22.50 -14.96 -8.09
C LEU A 52 23.37 -15.31 -9.30
N ARG A 53 24.59 -15.79 -9.05
CA ARG A 53 25.47 -16.32 -10.10
C ARG A 53 24.87 -17.61 -10.66
N LEU A 54 24.03 -17.48 -11.67
CA LEU A 54 23.48 -18.58 -12.43
C LEU A 54 24.32 -18.81 -13.70
N PRO A 55 24.42 -20.05 -14.20
CA PRO A 55 25.11 -20.36 -15.45
C PRO A 55 24.57 -19.58 -16.66
N GLN A 56 23.31 -19.13 -16.58
CA GLN A 56 22.68 -18.24 -17.56
C GLN A 56 22.07 -17.03 -16.85
N PRO A 57 22.22 -15.82 -17.40
CA PRO A 57 21.63 -14.63 -16.83
C PRO A 57 20.11 -14.73 -16.84
N LYS A 58 19.49 -14.71 -15.66
CA LYS A 58 18.03 -14.68 -15.51
C LYS A 58 17.56 -13.23 -15.46
N LEU A 59 16.94 -12.78 -16.54
CA LEU A 59 16.23 -11.51 -16.59
C LEU A 59 14.93 -11.61 -15.80
N LEU A 60 14.63 -10.58 -15.03
CA LEU A 60 13.41 -10.41 -14.28
C LEU A 60 12.66 -9.24 -14.88
N CYS A 61 11.41 -9.48 -15.24
CA CYS A 61 10.45 -8.44 -15.59
C CYS A 61 9.12 -8.84 -14.98
N SER A 62 8.67 -8.09 -13.99
CA SER A 62 7.43 -8.35 -13.27
C SER A 62 6.66 -7.05 -13.09
N GLN A 63 5.34 -7.16 -13.01
CA GLN A 63 4.49 -6.06 -12.64
C GLN A 63 3.52 -6.53 -11.55
N GLU A 64 3.55 -5.83 -10.43
CA GLU A 64 2.63 -6.05 -9.32
C GLU A 64 1.61 -4.92 -9.27
N LYS A 65 0.41 -5.26 -8.77
CA LYS A 65 -0.68 -4.30 -8.56
C LYS A 65 -1.08 -4.31 -7.10
N LEU A 66 -0.92 -3.17 -6.42
CA LEU A 66 -1.33 -2.99 -5.04
C LEU A 66 -2.48 -1.98 -4.94
N THR A 67 -3.34 -2.11 -3.94
CA THR A 67 -4.36 -1.09 -3.67
C THR A 67 -3.79 -0.06 -2.71
N LEU A 68 -3.79 1.22 -3.08
CA LEU A 68 -3.41 2.34 -2.22
C LEU A 68 -4.66 3.04 -1.69
N LYS A 69 -4.66 3.33 -0.39
CA LYS A 69 -5.68 4.12 0.30
C LYS A 69 -5.04 5.31 0.99
N CYS A 70 -5.61 6.48 0.76
CA CYS A 70 -5.23 7.74 1.39
C CYS A 70 -6.37 8.21 2.28
N ARG A 71 -6.08 8.43 3.56
CA ARG A 71 -7.03 8.95 4.55
C ARG A 71 -6.53 10.27 5.14
N GLY A 72 -7.47 11.04 5.67
CA GLY A 72 -7.18 12.37 6.19
C GLY A 72 -7.29 13.43 5.10
N VAL A 73 -7.80 14.59 5.49
CA VAL A 73 -8.19 15.66 4.56
C VAL A 73 -7.02 16.10 3.68
N PRO A 74 -5.81 16.38 4.20
CA PRO A 74 -4.69 16.86 3.38
C PRO A 74 -4.27 15.85 2.30
N PHE A 75 -4.24 14.56 2.65
CA PHE A 75 -3.88 13.51 1.67
C PHE A 75 -4.98 13.32 0.63
N VAL A 76 -6.24 13.34 1.04
CA VAL A 76 -7.35 13.18 0.09
C VAL A 76 -7.41 14.36 -0.88
N GLU A 77 -7.21 15.59 -0.39
CA GLU A 77 -7.18 16.80 -1.22
C GLU A 77 -6.00 16.79 -2.19
N PHE A 78 -4.78 16.52 -1.72
CA PHE A 78 -3.60 16.39 -2.56
C PHE A 78 -3.77 15.30 -3.63
N SER A 79 -4.18 14.08 -3.21
CA SER A 79 -4.37 12.97 -4.15
C SER A 79 -5.43 13.28 -5.19
N THR A 80 -6.44 14.04 -4.78
CA THR A 80 -7.52 14.47 -5.63
C THR A 80 -7.09 15.50 -6.68
N SER A 81 -6.25 16.47 -6.30
CA SER A 81 -5.82 17.55 -7.19
C SER A 81 -4.70 17.12 -8.13
N GLU A 82 -3.71 16.38 -7.59
CA GLU A 82 -2.45 16.10 -8.28
C GLU A 82 -2.39 14.72 -8.91
N LEU A 83 -3.07 13.70 -8.36
CA LEU A 83 -2.85 12.31 -8.75
C LEU A 83 -3.90 11.81 -9.74
N ARG A 84 -3.59 12.00 -11.03
CA ARG A 84 -4.39 11.50 -12.15
C ARG A 84 -3.95 10.11 -12.58
N GLU A 85 -4.76 9.48 -13.44
CA GLU A 85 -4.37 8.27 -14.17
C GLU A 85 -2.99 8.49 -14.82
N GLY A 86 -2.04 7.57 -14.62
CA GLY A 86 -0.68 7.66 -15.18
C GLY A 86 0.32 8.45 -14.34
N ALA A 87 -0.09 9.07 -13.22
CA ALA A 87 0.84 9.75 -12.32
C ALA A 87 1.85 8.77 -11.71
N LEU A 88 3.13 9.13 -11.72
CA LEU A 88 4.21 8.39 -11.07
C LEU A 88 4.39 8.94 -9.66
N VAL A 89 4.25 8.08 -8.66
CA VAL A 89 4.30 8.48 -7.24
C VAL A 89 5.28 7.66 -6.44
N HIS A 90 5.94 8.30 -5.48
CA HIS A 90 6.63 7.63 -4.39
C HIS A 90 5.70 7.54 -3.18
N VAL A 91 5.63 6.35 -2.58
CA VAL A 91 4.70 6.02 -1.51
C VAL A 91 5.46 5.38 -0.36
N VAL A 92 5.32 5.94 0.83
CA VAL A 92 5.67 5.29 2.09
C VAL A 92 4.36 5.02 2.83
N ALA A 93 4.01 3.76 3.02
CA ALA A 93 2.71 3.38 3.55
C ALA A 93 2.80 2.25 4.56
N ARG A 94 1.76 2.15 5.39
CA ARG A 94 1.53 0.97 6.21
C ARG A 94 0.92 -0.11 5.31
N MET A 95 1.54 -1.28 5.26
CA MET A 95 1.01 -2.44 4.57
C MET A 95 0.11 -3.26 5.50
N TYR A 96 -1.03 -3.71 4.99
CA TYR A 96 -1.95 -4.57 5.71
C TYR A 96 -2.56 -5.61 4.80
N LYS A 97 -2.81 -6.78 5.37
CA LYS A 97 -3.47 -7.89 4.71
C LYS A 97 -4.93 -7.88 5.09
N LYS A 98 -5.81 -7.73 4.11
CA LYS A 98 -7.24 -7.73 4.30
C LYS A 98 -7.81 -9.07 3.84
N PRO A 99 -8.43 -9.86 4.72
CA PRO A 99 -9.13 -11.06 4.28
C PRO A 99 -10.36 -10.65 3.45
N ARG A 100 -10.49 -11.26 2.27
CA ARG A 100 -11.65 -11.15 1.40
C ARG A 100 -12.23 -12.54 1.18
N PHE A 101 -13.50 -12.70 1.53
CA PHE A 101 -14.22 -13.93 1.23
C PHE A 101 -14.50 -14.02 -0.27
N VAL A 102 -14.24 -15.19 -0.86
CA VAL A 102 -14.51 -15.51 -2.26
C VAL A 102 -15.59 -16.58 -2.32
N PRO A 103 -16.87 -16.18 -2.54
CA PRO A 103 -18.01 -17.09 -2.42
C PRO A 103 -17.94 -18.30 -3.35
N ILE A 104 -17.46 -18.10 -4.59
CA ILE A 104 -17.37 -19.15 -5.61
C ILE A 104 -16.47 -20.31 -5.19
N HIS A 105 -15.45 -20.03 -4.36
CA HIS A 105 -14.51 -21.03 -3.86
C HIS A 105 -14.78 -21.41 -2.41
N GLY A 106 -15.77 -20.80 -1.75
CA GLY A 106 -16.05 -21.02 -0.34
C GLY A 106 -14.86 -20.74 0.59
N THR A 107 -13.94 -19.86 0.20
CA THR A 107 -12.66 -19.63 0.90
C THR A 107 -12.33 -18.15 1.04
N TYR A 108 -11.33 -17.84 1.87
CA TYR A 108 -10.79 -16.50 2.03
C TYR A 108 -9.47 -16.35 1.27
N VAL A 109 -9.28 -15.18 0.67
CA VAL A 109 -8.02 -14.75 0.05
C VAL A 109 -7.54 -13.50 0.78
N GLU A 110 -6.23 -13.35 0.95
CA GLU A 110 -5.64 -12.14 1.51
C GLU A 110 -5.35 -11.14 0.39
N ASP A 111 -6.00 -9.98 0.42
CA ASP A 111 -5.64 -8.85 -0.44
C ASP A 111 -4.64 -7.97 0.32
N THR A 112 -3.51 -7.65 -0.29
CA THR A 112 -2.53 -6.70 0.26
C THR A 112 -2.92 -5.28 -0.13
N GLU A 113 -3.02 -4.40 0.86
CA GLU A 113 -3.34 -3.00 0.66
C GLU A 113 -2.31 -2.10 1.38
N LEU A 114 -2.14 -0.89 0.86
CA LEU A 114 -1.26 0.17 1.37
C LEU A 114 -2.10 1.32 1.91
N LEU A 115 -1.80 1.81 3.11
CA LEU A 115 -2.50 2.92 3.75
C LEU A 115 -1.52 4.05 4.06
N VAL A 116 -1.85 5.24 3.55
CA VAL A 116 -1.27 6.52 3.94
C VAL A 116 -2.34 7.31 4.70
N SER A 117 -1.97 7.86 5.85
CA SER A 117 -2.85 8.74 6.63
C SER A 117 -2.05 9.84 7.32
N GLU A 118 -2.75 10.80 7.92
CA GLU A 118 -2.14 11.85 8.76
C GLU A 118 -1.29 11.28 9.90
N GLN A 119 -1.57 10.06 10.38
CA GLN A 119 -0.77 9.44 11.43
C GLN A 119 0.49 8.74 10.90
N PHE A 120 0.53 8.36 9.62
CA PHE A 120 1.63 7.60 9.07
C PHE A 120 1.67 7.60 7.55
N GLY A 121 2.87 7.79 7.02
CA GLY A 121 3.19 7.60 5.61
C GLY A 121 3.52 8.90 4.89
N SER A 122 3.82 8.77 3.60
CA SER A 122 4.12 9.88 2.71
C SER A 122 3.70 9.52 1.29
N LEU A 123 3.27 10.52 0.55
CA LEU A 123 2.84 10.39 -0.83
C LEU A 123 3.38 11.58 -1.61
N VAL A 124 4.22 11.32 -2.60
CA VAL A 124 4.93 12.34 -3.36
C VAL A 124 4.73 12.09 -4.85
N LEU A 125 4.28 13.11 -5.58
CA LEU A 125 4.24 13.09 -7.04
C LEU A 125 5.66 13.25 -7.58
N LEU A 126 6.10 12.30 -8.40
CA LEU A 126 7.40 12.35 -9.08
C LEU A 126 7.28 12.87 -10.52
N GLY A 127 6.14 12.64 -11.16
CA GLY A 127 5.87 13.07 -12.53
C GLY A 127 4.61 12.43 -13.11
N THR A 128 4.37 12.65 -14.40
CA THR A 128 3.26 12.05 -15.16
C THR A 128 3.82 11.36 -16.39
N LEU A 129 3.39 10.12 -16.63
CA LEU A 129 3.79 9.32 -17.80
C LEU A 129 2.81 9.49 -18.96
#